data_AF-A0AAW9Q617-F1
#
_entry.id   AF-A0AAW9Q617-F1
#
_cell.length_a   1.000
_cell.length_b   1.000
_cell.length_c   1.000
_cell.angle_alpha   90.00
_cell.angle_beta   90.00
_cell.angle_gamma   90.00
#
_symmetry.space_group_name_H-M   'P 1'
#
loop_
_entity.id
_entity.type
_entity.pdbx_description
1 polymer ?
#
loop_
_entity_poly.entity_id
_entity_poly.type
_entity_poly.pdbx_seq_one_letter_code
_entity_poly.pdbx_strand_id
1 'polypeptide(L)'
;MKKLLQLGLSLGAIALTSWSCASPAPNASSSPASTPQPTQTPSAIATAPKPVTSPTTEAAPTTRAIAIGDLKELGSDRVCQNAHPDSILFAYTETRNFKIYLCAEEQLPDRPRWYISKNTDGSSGISLDGKSSNPLRGDIIEFQNEGYTYTIEIPSAQNLAPSLRITFPNGLMKFEPLLRYLGNTATSVVRLDREEPLQAVLRDRDRFGICDSNFNESDANRHSNIYNLGQDKYLVMVQCFLAAYQGSYALVLYNADTKEIRLLSLDDFKQEDSRILKTTTTQFAGLPKFNASTGILSNYAKSRGVGDCGTFAKYKFENEQFVLQEYRAKFSCDGRAIDPAQYPLIYPK
;
A
#
# COMPACT_ATOMS: atom_id res chain seq x y z
N MET A 1 8.43 -57.94 -45.21
CA MET A 1 7.78 -59.13 -44.60
C MET A 1 6.86 -58.57 -43.50
N LYS A 2 5.51 -58.59 -43.59
CA LYS A 2 4.52 -59.69 -43.60
C LYS A 2 4.28 -60.40 -42.24
N LYS A 3 3.56 -59.73 -41.33
CA LYS A 3 2.49 -60.21 -40.41
C LYS A 3 2.02 -59.02 -39.55
N LEU A 4 0.74 -58.66 -39.30
CA LEU A 4 -0.56 -59.35 -39.11
C LEU A 4 -0.58 -60.27 -37.86
N LEU A 5 -1.55 -60.24 -36.94
CA LEU A 5 -2.84 -59.50 -36.78
C LEU A 5 -3.08 -59.31 -35.23
N GLN A 6 -4.16 -58.79 -34.62
CA GLN A 6 -5.55 -58.56 -35.02
C GLN A 6 -6.20 -57.33 -34.33
N LEU A 7 -7.38 -57.48 -33.68
CA LEU A 7 -8.28 -56.42 -33.19
C LEU A 7 -8.73 -56.67 -31.75
N GLY A 8 -9.14 -55.60 -31.06
CA GLY A 8 -10.23 -55.62 -30.08
C GLY A 8 -11.06 -54.34 -30.29
N LEU A 9 -12.38 -54.45 -30.52
CA LEU A 9 -13.21 -53.33 -31.00
C LEU A 9 -14.63 -53.41 -30.43
N SER A 10 -15.18 -52.29 -29.96
CA SER A 10 -16.61 -52.15 -29.64
C SER A 10 -17.05 -50.68 -29.73
N LEU A 11 -18.26 -50.46 -30.24
CA LEU A 11 -18.87 -49.14 -30.45
C LEU A 11 -19.96 -48.86 -29.43
N GLY A 12 -20.24 -47.58 -29.21
CA GLY A 12 -21.53 -47.07 -28.73
C GLY A 12 -21.39 -45.76 -27.96
N ALA A 13 -22.34 -44.82 -28.01
CA ALA A 13 -23.37 -44.53 -29.02
C ALA A 13 -23.82 -43.08 -28.78
N ILE A 14 -24.15 -42.31 -29.82
CA ILE A 14 -24.56 -40.89 -29.66
C ILE A 14 -26.07 -40.81 -29.46
N ALA A 15 -26.51 -40.04 -28.45
CA ALA A 15 -27.88 -39.58 -28.32
C ALA A 15 -27.89 -38.09 -27.93
N LEU A 16 -28.62 -37.28 -28.71
CA LEU A 16 -28.89 -35.87 -28.44
C LEU A 16 -30.34 -35.74 -27.96
N THR A 17 -30.56 -35.17 -26.77
CA THR A 17 -31.88 -34.72 -26.33
C THR A 17 -31.77 -33.35 -25.67
N SER A 18 -32.35 -32.33 -26.31
CA SER A 18 -32.57 -31.02 -25.73
C SER A 18 -33.94 -30.97 -25.07
N TRP A 19 -34.04 -30.47 -23.84
CA TRP A 19 -35.32 -30.07 -23.25
C TRP A 19 -35.17 -28.80 -22.41
N SER A 20 -36.13 -27.90 -22.60
CA SER A 20 -36.25 -26.63 -21.88
C SER A 20 -37.05 -26.83 -20.60
N CYS A 21 -36.59 -26.25 -19.49
CA CYS A 21 -37.42 -26.07 -18.30
C CYS A 21 -38.13 -24.72 -18.36
N ALA A 22 -39.39 -24.71 -18.81
CA ALA A 22 -40.30 -23.58 -18.61
C ALA A 22 -41.01 -23.73 -17.25
N SER A 23 -41.18 -22.62 -16.52
CA SER A 23 -41.82 -22.63 -15.19
C SER A 23 -43.35 -22.64 -15.30
N PRO A 24 -44.06 -23.53 -14.59
CA PRO A 24 -45.49 -23.40 -14.36
C PRO A 24 -45.76 -22.54 -13.11
N ALA A 25 -46.71 -21.61 -13.21
CA ALA A 25 -47.26 -20.86 -12.09
C ALA A 25 -48.78 -21.04 -12.03
N PRO A 26 -49.37 -21.33 -10.86
CA PRO A 26 -50.82 -21.28 -10.67
C PRO A 26 -51.28 -20.20 -9.67
N ASN A 27 -51.98 -19.21 -10.23
CA ASN A 27 -53.16 -18.46 -9.74
C ASN A 27 -53.59 -18.43 -8.25
N ALA A 28 -54.23 -17.28 -7.95
CA ALA A 28 -55.24 -17.01 -6.92
C ALA A 28 -54.75 -16.94 -5.46
N SER A 29 -55.08 -15.96 -4.60
CA SER A 29 -56.08 -14.85 -4.52
C SER A 29 -56.97 -15.05 -3.29
N SER A 30 -56.78 -14.25 -2.25
CA SER A 30 -57.83 -13.81 -1.32
C SER A 30 -57.34 -12.71 -0.36
N SER A 31 -58.21 -11.73 -0.16
CA SER A 31 -58.26 -10.78 0.97
C SER A 31 -59.55 -11.11 1.78
N PRO A 32 -59.91 -10.50 2.94
CA PRO A 32 -59.35 -9.28 3.56
C PRO A 32 -59.23 -9.35 5.12
N ALA A 33 -59.18 -8.16 5.76
CA ALA A 33 -59.30 -7.87 7.21
C ALA A 33 -58.05 -8.19 8.07
N SER A 34 -57.70 -7.42 9.11
CA SER A 34 -58.28 -6.16 9.65
C SER A 34 -57.26 -5.34 10.47
N THR A 35 -57.50 -4.03 10.63
CA THR A 35 -56.73 -3.08 11.46
C THR A 35 -56.85 -3.36 12.97
N PRO A 36 -55.89 -2.93 13.82
CA PRO A 36 -55.85 -1.52 14.26
C PRO A 36 -54.45 -0.87 14.43
N GLN A 37 -54.43 0.47 14.41
CA GLN A 37 -53.34 1.33 14.94
C GLN A 37 -53.42 1.39 16.48
N PRO A 38 -52.34 1.74 17.24
CA PRO A 38 -51.62 3.03 17.15
C PRO A 38 -50.07 2.85 17.18
N THR A 39 -49.17 3.83 17.30
CA THR A 39 -49.24 5.27 17.66
C THR A 39 -48.26 6.06 16.78
N GLN A 40 -48.56 7.31 16.43
CA GLN A 40 -47.62 8.22 15.76
C GLN A 40 -46.98 9.20 16.75
N THR A 41 -45.72 9.56 16.52
CA THR A 41 -45.02 10.69 17.14
C THR A 41 -44.06 11.24 16.07
N PRO A 42 -44.00 12.57 15.85
CA PRO A 42 -43.67 13.10 14.53
C PRO A 42 -42.19 12.99 14.16
N SER A 43 -41.91 12.41 13.00
CA SER A 43 -40.60 12.51 12.35
C SER A 43 -40.39 13.94 11.84
N ALA A 44 -39.35 14.62 12.31
CA ALA A 44 -38.95 15.91 11.76
C ALA A 44 -38.44 15.71 10.32
N ILE A 45 -38.99 16.47 9.37
CA ILE A 45 -38.67 16.33 7.95
C ILE A 45 -37.35 17.04 7.64
N ALA A 46 -36.29 16.26 7.40
CA ALA A 46 -35.06 16.78 6.81
C ALA A 46 -35.31 17.10 5.32
N THR A 47 -35.21 18.37 4.95
CA THR A 47 -35.49 18.83 3.58
C THR A 47 -34.41 18.36 2.61
N ALA A 48 -34.77 17.48 1.66
CA ALA A 48 -33.85 17.03 0.63
C ALA A 48 -33.44 18.18 -0.31
N PRO A 49 -32.13 18.40 -0.59
CA PRO A 49 -31.68 19.34 -1.60
C PRO A 49 -32.20 18.97 -3.00
N LYS A 50 -32.58 19.97 -3.80
CA LYS A 50 -32.98 19.77 -5.21
C LYS A 50 -31.78 19.34 -6.06
N PRO A 51 -31.98 18.52 -7.10
CA PRO A 51 -30.91 18.16 -8.03
C PRO A 51 -30.43 19.38 -8.81
N VAL A 52 -29.10 19.58 -8.84
CA VAL A 52 -28.43 20.57 -9.70
C VAL A 52 -28.10 19.93 -11.05
N THR A 53 -28.17 20.71 -12.12
CA THR A 53 -28.04 20.28 -13.51
C THR A 53 -26.63 19.79 -13.90
N SER A 54 -26.57 19.12 -15.06
CA SER A 54 -25.42 18.48 -15.69
C SER A 54 -24.10 19.28 -15.67
N PRO A 55 -22.93 18.60 -15.66
CA PRO A 55 -21.64 19.25 -15.41
C PRO A 55 -21.25 20.23 -16.53
N THR A 56 -20.89 21.43 -16.12
CA THR A 56 -19.97 22.28 -16.89
C THR A 56 -18.56 21.75 -16.67
N THR A 57 -17.73 21.71 -17.71
CA THR A 57 -16.33 21.27 -17.61
C THR A 57 -15.51 22.25 -16.79
N GLU A 58 -15.47 22.06 -15.47
CA GLU A 58 -14.53 22.77 -14.60
C GLU A 58 -13.10 22.39 -15.00
N ALA A 59 -12.25 23.40 -15.24
CA ALA A 59 -10.87 23.18 -15.62
C ALA A 59 -10.13 22.41 -14.52
N ALA A 60 -9.22 21.50 -14.91
CA ALA A 60 -8.48 20.67 -13.97
C ALA A 60 -7.87 21.53 -12.85
N PRO A 61 -8.15 21.25 -11.57
CA PRO A 61 -7.81 22.14 -10.48
C PRO A 61 -6.29 22.30 -10.39
N THR A 62 -5.82 23.53 -10.56
CA THR A 62 -4.41 23.87 -10.36
C THR A 62 -4.02 23.51 -8.94
N THR A 63 -3.11 22.53 -8.82
CA THR A 63 -2.76 21.91 -7.55
C THR A 63 -2.04 22.92 -6.67
N ARG A 64 -2.80 23.59 -5.79
CA ARG A 64 -2.22 24.46 -4.77
C ARG A 64 -1.32 23.61 -3.87
N ALA A 65 -0.03 23.96 -3.80
CA ALA A 65 0.90 23.29 -2.92
C ALA A 65 0.39 23.36 -1.47
N ILE A 66 0.40 22.21 -0.79
CA ILE A 66 0.08 22.10 0.63
C ILE A 66 1.10 22.89 1.47
N ALA A 67 0.64 23.60 2.50
CA ALA A 67 1.52 24.23 3.47
C ALA A 67 2.12 23.18 4.41
N ILE A 68 3.41 22.84 4.24
CA ILE A 68 4.15 21.92 5.12
C ILE A 68 4.95 22.73 6.15
N GLY A 69 4.97 22.29 7.40
CA GLY A 69 5.65 23.01 8.49
C GLY A 69 5.87 22.18 9.78
N ASP A 70 6.21 22.87 10.87
CA ASP A 70 6.60 22.29 12.17
C ASP A 70 5.47 22.45 13.21
N LEU A 71 5.28 21.48 14.10
CA LEU A 71 4.28 21.55 15.17
C LEU A 71 4.43 22.75 16.11
N LYS A 72 5.65 23.31 16.24
CA LYS A 72 5.89 24.55 17.01
C LYS A 72 5.09 25.75 16.50
N GLU A 73 4.63 25.73 15.24
CA GLU A 73 3.74 26.77 14.68
C GLU A 73 2.34 26.78 15.33
N LEU A 74 1.96 25.73 16.06
CA LEU A 74 0.74 25.69 16.89
C LEU A 74 0.97 26.25 18.30
N GLY A 75 2.20 26.61 18.65
CA GLY A 75 2.57 27.18 19.94
C GLY A 75 2.22 26.25 21.10
N SER A 76 1.38 26.75 22.02
CA SER A 76 0.94 26.03 23.21
C SER A 76 -0.46 25.41 23.07
N ASP A 77 -0.82 24.89 21.89
CA ASP A 77 -2.03 24.08 21.72
C ASP A 77 -1.93 22.82 22.61
N ARG A 78 -3.04 22.49 23.29
CA ARG A 78 -3.15 21.36 24.23
C ARG A 78 -4.27 20.39 23.88
N VAL A 79 -4.73 20.34 22.63
CA VAL A 79 -5.84 19.45 22.22
C VAL A 79 -5.57 17.98 22.56
N CYS A 80 -4.33 17.51 22.42
CA CYS A 80 -3.94 16.17 22.84
C CYS A 80 -4.07 16.01 24.36
N GLN A 81 -3.36 16.83 25.15
CA GLN A 81 -3.33 16.75 26.61
C GLN A 81 -4.72 16.93 27.26
N ASN A 82 -5.57 17.76 26.66
CA ASN A 82 -6.93 18.02 27.13
C ASN A 82 -7.88 16.82 26.89
N ALA A 83 -7.57 15.93 25.95
CA ALA A 83 -8.32 14.70 25.70
C ALA A 83 -7.70 13.48 26.39
N HIS A 84 -6.36 13.41 26.42
CA HIS A 84 -5.56 12.33 26.98
C HIS A 84 -4.35 12.95 27.70
N PRO A 85 -4.33 13.03 29.04
CA PRO A 85 -3.32 13.81 29.79
C PRO A 85 -1.86 13.47 29.45
N ASP A 86 -1.53 12.18 29.35
CA ASP A 86 -0.18 11.66 29.10
C ASP A 86 0.16 11.55 27.59
N SER A 87 -0.41 12.45 26.77
CA SER A 87 -0.25 12.45 25.31
C SER A 87 0.45 13.69 24.79
N ILE A 88 1.03 13.53 23.60
CA ILE A 88 1.76 14.57 22.86
C ILE A 88 1.28 14.63 21.41
N LEU A 89 1.47 15.78 20.76
CA LEU A 89 1.07 15.98 19.38
C LEU A 89 2.09 15.32 18.43
N PHE A 90 1.66 14.31 17.67
CA PHE A 90 2.47 13.59 16.68
C PHE A 90 2.47 14.33 15.33
N ALA A 91 1.29 14.76 14.88
CA ALA A 91 1.10 15.53 13.65
C ALA A 91 -0.21 16.34 13.71
N TYR A 92 -0.34 17.32 12.84
CA TYR A 92 -1.53 18.13 12.66
C TYR A 92 -1.81 18.34 11.18
N THR A 93 -3.07 18.39 10.78
CA THR A 93 -3.44 18.69 9.39
C THR A 93 -4.77 19.42 9.28
N GLU A 94 -4.90 20.25 8.24
CA GLU A 94 -6.13 20.97 7.92
C GLU A 94 -6.66 20.55 6.54
N THR A 95 -7.98 20.37 6.45
CA THR A 95 -8.73 20.35 5.18
C THR A 95 -9.56 21.63 5.07
N ARG A 96 -10.43 21.73 4.07
CA ARG A 96 -11.46 22.80 4.01
C ARG A 96 -12.42 22.76 5.20
N ASN A 97 -12.75 21.55 5.68
CA ASN A 97 -13.85 21.31 6.63
C ASN A 97 -13.36 20.88 8.04
N PHE A 98 -12.11 20.45 8.18
CA PHE A 98 -11.58 19.89 9.43
C PHE A 98 -10.20 20.44 9.80
N LYS A 99 -9.98 20.68 11.09
CA LYS A 99 -8.66 20.73 11.73
C LYS A 99 -8.47 19.43 12.48
N ILE A 100 -7.38 18.71 12.23
CA ILE A 100 -7.14 17.35 12.74
C ILE A 100 -5.82 17.31 13.49
N TYR A 101 -5.85 16.74 14.69
CA TYR A 101 -4.73 16.57 15.60
C TYR A 101 -4.53 15.07 15.77
N LEU A 102 -3.32 14.59 15.49
CA LEU A 102 -2.91 13.21 15.73
C LEU A 102 -2.01 13.20 16.96
N CYS A 103 -2.39 12.43 17.97
CA CYS A 103 -1.71 12.40 19.25
C CYS A 103 -1.07 11.03 19.49
N ALA A 104 0.13 11.01 20.06
CA ALA A 104 0.86 9.83 20.49
C ALA A 104 0.92 9.77 22.03
N GLU A 105 1.19 8.60 22.58
CA GLU A 105 1.60 8.45 23.99
C GLU A 105 2.96 9.13 24.19
N GLU A 106 3.16 9.86 25.30
CA GLU A 106 4.45 10.54 25.56
C GLU A 106 5.64 9.56 25.61
N GLN A 107 5.40 8.31 26.01
CA GLN A 107 6.39 7.24 26.07
C GLN A 107 6.65 6.56 24.72
N LEU A 108 5.82 6.82 23.70
CA LEU A 108 5.93 6.25 22.34
C LEU A 108 5.71 7.35 21.27
N PRO A 109 6.56 8.40 21.25
CA PRO A 109 6.34 9.62 20.45
C PRO A 109 6.15 9.37 18.95
N ASP A 110 6.77 8.34 18.39
CA ASP A 110 6.70 8.00 16.95
C ASP A 110 5.47 7.15 16.57
N ARG A 111 4.54 6.90 17.50
CA ARG A 111 3.35 6.06 17.30
C ARG A 111 2.08 6.87 17.56
N PRO A 112 1.43 7.43 16.52
CA PRO A 112 0.14 8.07 16.70
C PRO A 112 -0.85 7.03 17.25
N ARG A 113 -1.63 7.39 18.27
CA ARG A 113 -2.65 6.52 18.87
C ARG A 113 -4.04 7.13 18.79
N TRP A 114 -4.18 8.45 18.88
CA TRP A 114 -5.48 9.11 18.86
C TRP A 114 -5.63 10.06 17.67
N TYR A 115 -6.84 10.08 17.11
CA TYR A 115 -7.29 11.06 16.12
C TYR A 115 -8.30 11.98 16.80
N ILE A 116 -8.11 13.29 16.69
CA ILE A 116 -9.06 14.29 17.17
C ILE A 116 -9.32 15.29 16.04
N SER A 117 -10.57 15.44 15.60
CA SER A 117 -10.96 16.50 14.67
C SER A 117 -11.78 17.60 15.36
N LYS A 118 -11.73 18.80 14.78
CA LYS A 118 -12.66 19.90 15.00
C LYS A 118 -13.13 20.40 13.64
N ASN A 119 -14.40 20.72 13.50
CA ASN A 119 -14.93 21.20 12.22
C ASN A 119 -14.59 22.69 12.05
N THR A 120 -14.29 23.15 10.83
CA THR A 120 -13.86 24.54 10.59
C THR A 120 -15.00 25.55 10.72
N ASP A 121 -16.26 25.10 10.72
CA ASP A 121 -17.46 25.88 11.04
C ASP A 121 -17.68 26.09 12.56
N GLY A 122 -16.84 25.50 13.41
CA GLY A 122 -16.94 25.57 14.87
C GLY A 122 -17.83 24.50 15.50
N SER A 123 -18.44 23.60 14.72
CA SER A 123 -19.19 22.46 15.24
C SER A 123 -18.27 21.33 15.75
N SER A 124 -18.81 20.45 16.59
CA SER A 124 -18.06 19.33 17.17
C SER A 124 -17.55 18.35 16.11
N GLY A 125 -16.25 18.09 16.12
CA GLY A 125 -15.64 16.96 15.40
C GLY A 125 -15.72 15.66 16.20
N ILE A 126 -14.82 14.72 15.91
CA ILE A 126 -14.79 13.38 16.53
C ILE A 126 -13.44 13.13 17.22
N SER A 127 -13.43 12.26 18.24
CA SER A 127 -12.22 11.72 18.86
C SER A 127 -12.24 10.19 18.80
N LEU A 128 -11.15 9.58 18.31
CA LEU A 128 -11.03 8.14 18.07
C LEU A 128 -9.73 7.60 18.69
N ASP A 129 -9.81 6.43 19.36
CA ASP A 129 -8.63 5.65 19.77
C ASP A 129 -8.28 4.61 18.70
N GLY A 130 -6.98 4.45 18.45
CA GLY A 130 -6.41 3.54 17.46
C GLY A 130 -6.53 2.09 17.89
N LYS A 131 -7.51 1.37 17.34
CA LYS A 131 -7.76 -0.07 17.61
C LYS A 131 -6.63 -1.03 17.19
N SER A 132 -5.49 -0.52 16.70
CA SER A 132 -4.32 -1.31 16.34
C SER A 132 -3.05 -0.70 16.92
N SER A 133 -2.09 -1.54 17.32
CA SER A 133 -0.87 -1.14 18.05
C SER A 133 0.08 -0.22 17.27
N ASN A 134 -0.17 0.01 15.98
CA ASN A 134 0.27 1.22 15.28
C ASN A 134 -0.66 1.49 14.06
N PRO A 135 -1.43 2.59 14.04
CA PRO A 135 -2.23 3.01 12.88
C PRO A 135 -1.39 3.64 11.76
N LEU A 136 -0.13 4.04 12.01
CA LEU A 136 0.82 4.47 10.98
C LEU A 136 1.31 3.26 10.16
N ARG A 137 1.12 3.30 8.84
CA ARG A 137 1.51 2.26 7.87
C ARG A 137 2.11 2.88 6.62
N GLY A 138 3.42 3.08 6.61
CA GLY A 138 4.11 3.78 5.53
C GLY A 138 3.73 5.26 5.51
N ASP A 139 3.23 5.75 4.37
CA ASP A 139 2.77 7.13 4.18
C ASP A 139 1.27 7.35 4.50
N ILE A 140 0.61 6.41 5.19
CA ILE A 140 -0.77 6.60 5.67
C ILE A 140 -0.92 6.35 7.17
N ILE A 141 -1.91 7.00 7.78
CA ILE A 141 -2.32 6.79 9.17
C ILE A 141 -3.82 6.50 9.18
N GLU A 142 -4.23 5.36 9.74
CA GLU A 142 -5.60 4.84 9.61
C GLU A 142 -6.31 4.63 10.97
N PHE A 143 -7.49 5.23 11.12
CA PHE A 143 -8.38 5.07 12.28
C PHE A 143 -9.73 4.49 11.86
N GLN A 144 -10.37 3.68 12.72
CA GLN A 144 -11.58 2.94 12.38
C GLN A 144 -12.68 3.05 13.46
N ASN A 145 -13.83 3.61 13.10
CA ASN A 145 -14.99 3.77 13.99
C ASN A 145 -16.29 3.33 13.32
N GLU A 146 -17.08 2.46 13.96
CA GLU A 146 -18.45 2.11 13.53
C GLU A 146 -18.59 1.74 12.02
N GLY A 147 -17.57 1.08 11.45
CA GLY A 147 -17.50 0.71 10.03
C GLY A 147 -16.95 1.79 9.09
N TYR A 148 -16.76 3.02 9.57
CA TYR A 148 -16.01 4.07 8.88
C TYR A 148 -14.51 3.86 9.05
N THR A 149 -13.75 4.18 8.01
CA THR A 149 -12.28 4.21 8.03
C THR A 149 -11.79 5.60 7.63
N TYR A 150 -10.97 6.22 8.47
CA TYR A 150 -10.37 7.52 8.27
C TYR A 150 -8.89 7.33 7.98
N THR A 151 -8.50 7.43 6.72
CA THR A 151 -7.10 7.43 6.30
C THR A 151 -6.62 8.86 6.09
N ILE A 152 -5.58 9.28 6.81
CA ILE A 152 -4.82 10.49 6.49
C ILE A 152 -3.60 10.06 5.69
N GLU A 153 -3.43 10.65 4.51
CA GLU A 153 -2.22 10.51 3.72
C GLU A 153 -1.18 11.54 4.17
N ILE A 154 0.03 11.09 4.46
CA ILE A 154 1.15 11.96 4.85
C ILE A 154 1.74 12.56 3.58
N PRO A 155 2.01 13.88 3.53
CA PRO A 155 2.68 14.50 2.39
C PRO A 155 4.05 13.86 2.13
N SER A 156 4.35 13.56 0.86
CA SER A 156 5.65 13.03 0.46
C SER A 156 5.96 13.37 -1.00
N ALA A 157 7.19 13.12 -1.44
CA ALA A 157 7.59 13.15 -2.85
C ALA A 157 6.61 12.42 -3.78
N GLN A 158 6.00 11.35 -3.27
CA GLN A 158 5.10 10.47 -4.02
C GLN A 158 3.63 10.88 -3.87
N ASN A 159 3.28 11.56 -2.77
CA ASN A 159 1.96 12.17 -2.58
C ASN A 159 2.06 13.69 -2.35
N LEU A 160 2.17 14.41 -3.47
CA LEU A 160 2.18 15.88 -3.55
C LEU A 160 0.78 16.51 -3.43
N ALA A 161 -0.28 15.70 -3.48
CA ALA A 161 -1.67 16.14 -3.33
C ALA A 161 -2.42 15.30 -2.27
N PRO A 162 -1.89 15.20 -1.04
CA PRO A 162 -2.37 14.25 -0.05
C PRO A 162 -3.75 14.63 0.46
N SER A 163 -4.50 13.63 0.91
CA SER A 163 -5.89 13.77 1.31
C SER A 163 -6.21 13.12 2.67
N LEU A 164 -7.27 13.64 3.30
CA LEU A 164 -8.10 12.86 4.20
C LEU A 164 -9.08 12.04 3.35
N ARG A 165 -8.95 10.72 3.39
CA ARG A 165 -9.91 9.78 2.82
C ARG A 165 -10.80 9.21 3.91
N ILE A 166 -12.12 9.36 3.75
CA ILE A 166 -13.14 8.77 4.61
C ILE A 166 -13.85 7.69 3.81
N THR A 167 -13.61 6.42 4.15
CA THR A 167 -14.37 5.29 3.64
C THR A 167 -15.58 5.05 4.54
N PHE A 168 -16.76 4.95 3.96
CA PHE A 168 -18.04 4.73 4.64
C PHE A 168 -18.30 3.22 4.83
N PRO A 169 -19.19 2.80 5.75
CA PRO A 169 -19.54 1.38 5.97
C PRO A 169 -20.08 0.64 4.74
N ASN A 170 -20.55 1.37 3.72
CA ASN A 170 -21.02 0.81 2.45
C ASN A 170 -19.94 0.78 1.35
N GLY A 171 -18.67 1.06 1.68
CA GLY A 171 -17.54 1.05 0.74
C GLY A 171 -17.40 2.30 -0.13
N LEU A 172 -18.31 3.28 -0.04
CA LEU A 172 -18.11 4.59 -0.68
C LEU A 172 -16.94 5.33 -0.04
N MET A 173 -16.33 6.25 -0.78
CA MET A 173 -15.21 7.07 -0.31
C MET A 173 -15.46 8.55 -0.56
N LYS A 174 -15.16 9.40 0.43
CA LYS A 174 -15.03 10.85 0.30
C LYS A 174 -13.57 11.24 0.50
N PHE A 175 -13.08 12.14 -0.33
CA PHE A 175 -11.72 12.70 -0.24
C PHE A 175 -11.80 14.19 0.09
N GLU A 176 -10.92 14.66 0.98
CA GLU A 176 -10.69 16.08 1.22
C GLU A 176 -9.19 16.38 1.10
N PRO A 177 -8.75 17.21 0.13
CA PRO A 177 -7.36 17.62 0.03
C PRO A 177 -6.86 18.31 1.30
N LEU A 178 -5.65 17.96 1.73
CA LEU A 178 -4.99 18.63 2.84
C LEU A 178 -4.47 20.00 2.38
N LEU A 179 -4.83 21.05 3.10
CA LEU A 179 -4.40 22.43 2.88
C LEU A 179 -3.12 22.76 3.65
N ARG A 180 -2.93 22.12 4.80
CA ARG A 180 -1.77 22.27 5.68
C ARG A 180 -1.46 20.95 6.37
N TYR A 181 -0.17 20.65 6.57
CA TYR A 181 0.32 19.53 7.37
C TYR A 181 1.52 19.97 8.20
N LEU A 182 1.47 19.73 9.51
CA LEU A 182 2.55 19.99 10.44
C LEU A 182 2.96 18.69 11.13
N GLY A 183 4.24 18.47 11.28
CA GLY A 183 4.84 17.32 11.94
C GLY A 183 6.00 17.76 12.82
N ASN A 184 6.51 16.85 13.65
CA ASN A 184 7.73 17.12 14.41
C ASN A 184 8.89 17.42 13.42
N THR A 185 9.93 18.14 13.85
CA THR A 185 11.02 18.59 12.96
C THR A 185 11.71 17.43 12.26
N ALA A 186 11.85 16.29 12.95
CA ALA A 186 12.37 15.01 12.44
C ALA A 186 11.48 14.34 11.36
N THR A 187 10.28 14.87 11.11
CA THR A 187 9.28 14.32 10.19
C THR A 187 8.94 15.28 9.06
N SER A 188 8.91 16.60 9.31
CA SER A 188 8.57 17.62 8.30
C SER A 188 9.78 18.18 7.54
N VAL A 189 10.82 18.63 8.25
CA VAL A 189 12.05 19.13 7.60
C VAL A 189 12.73 17.95 6.91
N VAL A 190 12.78 16.82 7.63
CA VAL A 190 13.31 15.55 7.12
C VAL A 190 12.35 14.85 6.14
N ARG A 191 11.73 15.59 5.21
CA ARG A 191 10.97 15.06 4.06
C ARG A 191 11.20 15.83 2.76
N LEU A 192 11.64 17.08 2.82
CA LEU A 192 12.12 17.83 1.64
C LEU A 192 13.60 17.54 1.34
N ASP A 193 14.37 17.11 2.35
CA ASP A 193 15.72 16.56 2.18
C ASP A 193 15.71 15.10 1.69
N ARG A 194 14.66 14.30 1.96
CA ARG A 194 14.57 12.88 1.57
C ARG A 194 14.44 12.66 0.07
N GLU A 195 14.09 13.67 -0.72
CA GLU A 195 14.29 13.59 -2.17
C GLU A 195 15.78 13.56 -2.54
N GLU A 196 16.68 14.16 -1.75
CA GLU A 196 18.10 14.24 -2.09
C GLU A 196 18.79 12.86 -2.22
N PRO A 197 18.58 11.87 -1.32
CA PRO A 197 19.03 10.50 -1.53
C PRO A 197 18.57 9.88 -2.86
N LEU A 198 17.28 9.97 -3.21
CA LEU A 198 16.80 9.38 -4.46
C LEU A 198 17.28 10.17 -5.67
N GLN A 199 17.22 11.50 -5.65
CA GLN A 199 17.65 12.33 -6.77
C GLN A 199 19.18 12.34 -6.95
N ALA A 200 19.98 12.16 -5.91
CA ALA A 200 21.42 11.90 -6.04
C ALA A 200 21.68 10.54 -6.72
N VAL A 201 21.00 9.49 -6.26
CA VAL A 201 21.10 8.13 -6.83
C VAL A 201 20.59 8.06 -8.28
N LEU A 202 19.55 8.83 -8.65
CA LEU A 202 19.04 8.90 -10.02
C LEU A 202 19.87 9.79 -10.94
N ARG A 203 20.47 10.86 -10.43
CA ARG A 203 21.38 11.77 -11.17
C ARG A 203 22.64 11.03 -11.65
N ASP A 204 23.23 10.23 -10.77
CA ASP A 204 24.46 9.47 -11.05
C ASP A 204 24.15 8.02 -11.48
N ARG A 205 22.89 7.66 -11.77
CA ARG A 205 22.41 6.31 -12.09
C ARG A 205 23.35 5.52 -13.02
N ASP A 206 23.58 6.06 -14.22
CA ASP A 206 24.32 5.39 -15.30
C ASP A 206 25.82 5.24 -14.98
N ARG A 207 26.36 6.07 -14.07
CA ARG A 207 27.75 6.01 -13.61
C ARG A 207 28.00 4.80 -12.70
N PHE A 208 26.96 4.32 -12.02
CA PHE A 208 27.05 3.26 -11.00
C PHE A 208 26.37 1.93 -11.40
N GLY A 209 25.90 1.79 -12.66
CA GLY A 209 25.26 0.56 -13.14
C GLY A 209 23.84 0.32 -12.60
N ILE A 210 23.15 1.39 -12.19
CA ILE A 210 21.87 1.31 -11.48
C ILE A 210 20.74 1.21 -12.50
N CYS A 211 19.99 0.10 -12.50
CA CYS A 211 18.84 -0.08 -13.40
C CYS A 211 19.18 -0.01 -14.92
N ASP A 212 20.39 -0.41 -15.33
CA ASP A 212 20.88 -0.37 -16.72
C ASP A 212 19.93 -0.96 -17.77
N SER A 213 19.02 -1.86 -17.36
CA SER A 213 17.99 -2.42 -18.24
C SER A 213 16.60 -1.85 -17.97
N ASN A 214 16.03 -1.26 -19.02
CA ASN A 214 14.63 -0.80 -19.11
C ASN A 214 14.21 0.26 -18.07
N PHE A 215 15.10 1.17 -17.66
CA PHE A 215 14.78 2.24 -16.72
C PHE A 215 13.59 3.12 -17.19
N ASN A 216 12.63 3.36 -16.31
CA ASN A 216 11.51 4.27 -16.48
C ASN A 216 11.53 5.32 -15.36
N GLU A 217 11.80 6.57 -15.74
CA GLU A 217 11.94 7.71 -14.81
C GLU A 217 10.66 7.98 -14.01
N SER A 218 9.48 7.82 -14.62
CA SER A 218 8.20 7.99 -13.90
C SER A 218 7.97 6.89 -12.88
N ASP A 219 8.36 5.64 -13.17
CA ASP A 219 8.26 4.55 -12.19
C ASP A 219 9.26 4.74 -11.05
N ALA A 220 10.49 5.15 -11.37
CA ALA A 220 11.53 5.39 -10.38
C ALA A 220 11.16 6.52 -9.42
N ASN A 221 10.68 7.66 -9.92
CA ASN A 221 10.26 8.77 -9.05
C ASN A 221 9.00 8.43 -8.22
N ARG A 222 8.03 7.71 -8.78
CA ARG A 222 6.76 7.41 -8.09
C ARG A 222 6.80 6.23 -7.12
N HIS A 223 7.67 5.25 -7.34
CA HIS A 223 7.56 3.93 -6.67
C HIS A 223 8.86 3.42 -6.03
N SER A 224 9.98 4.15 -6.12
CA SER A 224 11.19 3.84 -5.33
C SER A 224 10.94 4.03 -3.84
N ASN A 225 11.69 3.34 -2.98
CA ASN A 225 11.56 3.48 -1.52
C ASN A 225 12.88 3.93 -0.90
N ILE A 226 12.81 4.74 0.16
CA ILE A 226 13.99 5.32 0.84
C ILE A 226 13.88 5.00 2.33
N TYR A 227 14.90 4.33 2.87
CA TYR A 227 14.96 3.92 4.27
C TYR A 227 16.21 4.52 4.93
N ASN A 228 16.02 5.36 5.93
CA ASN A 228 17.11 5.89 6.76
C ASN A 228 17.66 4.76 7.65
N LEU A 229 18.99 4.61 7.69
CA LEU A 229 19.73 3.57 8.43
C LEU A 229 20.48 4.13 9.65
N GLY A 230 20.38 5.44 9.90
CA GLY A 230 21.21 6.20 10.83
C GLY A 230 22.51 6.70 10.19
N GLN A 231 23.19 7.64 10.87
CA GLN A 231 24.52 8.17 10.46
C GLN A 231 24.57 8.62 8.99
N ASP A 232 23.53 9.35 8.56
CA ASP A 232 23.39 9.91 7.20
C ASP A 232 23.42 8.86 6.07
N LYS A 233 23.21 7.57 6.41
CA LYS A 233 23.13 6.46 5.46
C LYS A 233 21.68 6.10 5.15
N TYR A 234 21.44 5.82 3.87
CA TYR A 234 20.12 5.53 3.33
C TYR A 234 20.18 4.30 2.42
N LEU A 235 19.26 3.36 2.61
CA LEU A 235 18.96 2.36 1.59
C LEU A 235 17.93 2.97 0.63
N VAL A 236 18.34 3.20 -0.62
CA VAL A 236 17.47 3.60 -1.73
C VAL A 236 17.15 2.36 -2.56
N MET A 237 15.91 1.90 -2.48
CA MET A 237 15.38 0.81 -3.29
C MET A 237 14.74 1.43 -4.55
N VAL A 238 15.52 1.57 -5.61
CA VAL A 238 15.08 2.20 -6.86
C VAL A 238 14.15 1.24 -7.61
N GLN A 239 12.91 1.66 -7.92
CA GLN A 239 12.07 0.91 -8.85
C GLN A 239 12.48 1.26 -10.29
N CYS A 240 13.26 0.38 -10.92
CA CYS A 240 13.74 0.55 -12.29
C CYS A 240 12.59 0.71 -13.29
N PHE A 241 11.57 -0.14 -13.19
CA PHE A 241 10.34 -0.07 -13.99
C PHE A 241 9.24 -0.96 -13.40
N LEU A 242 7.98 -0.71 -13.79
CA LEU A 242 6.86 -1.60 -13.51
C LEU A 242 6.66 -2.60 -14.67
N ALA A 243 6.81 -3.90 -14.39
CA ALA A 243 6.39 -4.96 -15.31
C ALA A 243 4.90 -5.30 -15.09
N ALA A 244 4.32 -6.10 -15.99
CA ALA A 244 2.87 -6.36 -16.07
C ALA A 244 2.18 -6.94 -14.80
N TYR A 245 2.91 -7.30 -13.75
CA TYR A 245 2.38 -7.82 -12.49
C TYR A 245 3.31 -7.67 -11.26
N GLN A 246 4.47 -7.03 -11.41
CA GLN A 246 5.48 -6.83 -10.36
C GLN A 246 6.52 -5.78 -10.80
N GLY A 247 7.24 -5.14 -9.87
CA GLY A 247 8.30 -4.20 -10.22
C GLY A 247 9.63 -4.89 -10.54
N SER A 248 10.52 -4.14 -11.18
CA SER A 248 11.96 -4.41 -11.25
C SER A 248 12.68 -3.38 -10.40
N TYR A 249 13.66 -3.79 -9.59
CA TYR A 249 14.31 -2.96 -8.58
C TYR A 249 15.82 -3.12 -8.56
N ALA A 250 16.51 -2.06 -8.16
CA ALA A 250 17.90 -2.06 -7.71
C ALA A 250 17.97 -1.59 -6.25
N LEU A 251 19.01 -2.00 -5.52
CA LEU A 251 19.23 -1.59 -4.13
C LEU A 251 20.53 -0.80 -4.06
N VAL A 252 20.48 0.41 -3.54
CA VAL A 252 21.63 1.33 -3.48
C VAL A 252 21.80 1.81 -2.05
N LEU A 253 23.02 1.74 -1.53
CA LEU A 253 23.39 2.45 -0.33
C LEU A 253 23.89 3.84 -0.71
N TYR A 254 23.33 4.86 -0.07
CA TYR A 254 23.75 6.26 -0.21
C TYR A 254 24.20 6.80 1.14
N ASN A 255 25.28 7.58 1.16
CA ASN A 255 25.73 8.35 2.32
C ASN A 255 25.60 9.85 2.00
N ALA A 256 24.76 10.57 2.73
CA ALA A 256 24.45 11.97 2.46
C ALA A 256 25.54 12.95 2.94
N ASP A 257 26.45 12.54 3.82
CA ASP A 257 27.63 13.34 4.20
C ASP A 257 28.71 13.23 3.11
N THR A 258 29.18 12.02 2.82
CA THR A 258 30.29 11.78 1.87
C THR A 258 29.87 11.82 0.40
N LYS A 259 28.56 11.81 0.12
CA LYS A 259 27.94 11.61 -1.21
C LYS A 259 28.34 10.29 -1.88
N GLU A 260 28.74 9.29 -1.09
CA GLU A 260 29.05 7.95 -1.60
C GLU A 260 27.77 7.24 -2.07
N ILE A 261 27.85 6.62 -3.25
CA ILE A 261 26.81 5.78 -3.85
C ILE A 261 27.40 4.39 -4.07
N ARG A 262 26.76 3.36 -3.53
CA ARG A 262 27.18 1.96 -3.67
C ARG A 262 25.99 1.07 -4.04
N LEU A 263 25.98 0.62 -5.29
CA LEU A 263 25.04 -0.42 -5.76
C LEU A 263 25.26 -1.71 -4.97
N LEU A 264 24.18 -2.27 -4.42
CA LEU A 264 24.18 -3.50 -3.66
C LEU A 264 23.73 -4.67 -4.54
N SER A 265 24.26 -5.85 -4.25
CA SER A 265 23.85 -7.09 -4.89
C SER A 265 23.10 -8.02 -3.93
N LEU A 266 22.30 -8.91 -4.50
CA LEU A 266 21.62 -10.00 -3.82
C LEU A 266 22.12 -11.35 -4.35
N ASP A 267 22.26 -12.31 -3.45
CA ASP A 267 22.40 -13.73 -3.80
C ASP A 267 21.09 -14.27 -4.38
N ASP A 268 21.15 -14.90 -5.54
CA ASP A 268 19.98 -15.42 -6.28
C ASP A 268 20.24 -16.88 -6.73
N PHE A 269 19.20 -17.60 -7.17
CA PHE A 269 19.34 -18.96 -7.71
C PHE A 269 18.52 -19.16 -8.98
N LYS A 270 19.20 -19.62 -10.03
CA LYS A 270 18.58 -19.96 -11.32
C LYS A 270 18.63 -21.47 -11.54
N GLN A 271 17.60 -22.02 -12.18
CA GLN A 271 17.62 -23.39 -12.67
C GLN A 271 18.18 -23.42 -14.09
N GLU A 272 19.25 -24.17 -14.28
CA GLU A 272 19.84 -24.49 -15.59
C GLU A 272 19.80 -26.01 -15.77
N ASP A 273 19.05 -26.47 -16.76
CA ASP A 273 18.67 -27.88 -16.95
C ASP A 273 18.07 -28.49 -15.67
N SER A 274 18.78 -29.45 -15.06
CA SER A 274 18.42 -30.11 -13.79
C SER A 274 19.28 -29.63 -12.60
N ARG A 275 20.04 -28.55 -12.76
CA ARG A 275 20.90 -27.97 -11.71
C ARG A 275 20.34 -26.64 -11.25
N ILE A 276 20.52 -26.36 -9.96
CA ILE A 276 20.21 -25.05 -9.37
C ILE A 276 21.55 -24.39 -9.07
N LEU A 277 21.85 -23.29 -9.77
CA LEU A 277 23.11 -22.57 -9.64
C LEU A 277 22.89 -21.32 -8.79
N LYS A 278 23.78 -21.10 -7.82
CA LYS A 278 23.87 -19.82 -7.12
C LYS A 278 24.41 -18.77 -8.09
N THR A 279 23.79 -17.61 -8.11
CA THR A 279 24.19 -16.45 -8.89
C THR A 279 24.07 -15.19 -8.01
N THR A 280 24.40 -14.03 -8.57
CA THR A 280 24.37 -12.75 -7.86
C THR A 280 23.81 -11.71 -8.82
N THR A 281 22.91 -10.84 -8.35
CA THR A 281 22.30 -9.80 -9.19
C THR A 281 22.20 -8.45 -8.49
N THR A 282 22.32 -7.37 -9.25
CA THR A 282 22.13 -5.98 -8.81
C THR A 282 20.74 -5.42 -9.19
N GLN A 283 20.08 -6.03 -10.19
CA GLN A 283 18.71 -5.72 -10.60
C GLN A 283 17.86 -7.00 -10.48
N PHE A 284 16.71 -6.93 -9.81
CA PHE A 284 15.83 -8.08 -9.55
C PHE A 284 14.36 -7.71 -9.68
N ALA A 285 13.52 -8.70 -10.00
CA ALA A 285 12.06 -8.51 -10.08
C ALA A 285 11.36 -8.94 -8.80
N GLY A 286 10.14 -8.46 -8.58
CA GLY A 286 9.22 -8.99 -7.56
C GLY A 286 8.44 -7.93 -6.80
N LEU A 287 8.18 -8.22 -5.53
CA LEU A 287 7.42 -7.42 -4.58
C LEU A 287 8.25 -7.28 -3.28
N PRO A 288 9.39 -6.55 -3.32
CA PRO A 288 10.26 -6.38 -2.17
C PRO A 288 9.61 -5.60 -1.05
N LYS A 289 9.97 -5.95 0.19
CA LYS A 289 9.60 -5.24 1.42
C LYS A 289 10.80 -5.26 2.34
N PHE A 290 11.33 -4.08 2.67
CA PHE A 290 12.39 -3.91 3.67
C PHE A 290 11.83 -3.37 4.97
N ASN A 291 12.28 -3.91 6.10
CA ASN A 291 11.99 -3.41 7.44
C ASN A 291 13.28 -2.92 8.09
N ALA A 292 13.48 -1.61 8.12
CA ALA A 292 14.67 -0.96 8.67
C ALA A 292 14.95 -1.33 10.14
N SER A 293 13.92 -1.52 10.97
CA SER A 293 14.09 -1.86 12.39
C SER A 293 14.65 -3.28 12.65
N THR A 294 14.49 -4.20 11.68
CA THR A 294 15.03 -5.57 11.76
C THR A 294 16.17 -5.82 10.78
N GLY A 295 16.36 -4.92 9.81
CA GLY A 295 17.26 -5.09 8.67
C GLY A 295 16.81 -6.19 7.69
N ILE A 296 15.57 -6.67 7.75
CA ILE A 296 15.10 -7.76 6.88
C ILE A 296 14.53 -7.21 5.57
N LEU A 297 15.08 -7.66 4.44
CA LEU A 297 14.47 -7.57 3.13
C LEU A 297 13.81 -8.91 2.79
N SER A 298 12.49 -8.93 2.57
CA SER A 298 11.80 -10.06 1.94
C SER A 298 11.43 -9.71 0.51
N ASN A 299 11.64 -10.60 -0.45
CA ASN A 299 11.14 -10.47 -1.83
C ASN A 299 10.32 -11.71 -2.23
N TYR A 300 9.21 -11.49 -2.92
CA TYR A 300 8.48 -12.51 -3.66
C TYR A 300 8.48 -12.13 -5.14
N ALA A 301 9.09 -12.96 -5.98
CA ALA A 301 9.11 -12.79 -7.43
C ALA A 301 8.28 -13.88 -8.10
N LYS A 302 7.33 -13.49 -8.95
CA LYS A 302 6.60 -14.41 -9.83
C LYS A 302 7.38 -14.64 -11.12
N SER A 303 7.38 -15.87 -11.64
CA SER A 303 7.88 -16.17 -12.99
C SER A 303 6.86 -15.89 -14.09
N ARG A 304 5.56 -15.85 -13.75
CA ARG A 304 4.46 -15.39 -14.61
C ARG A 304 3.30 -14.83 -13.79
N GLY A 305 2.44 -14.01 -14.39
CA GLY A 305 1.40 -13.24 -13.67
C GLY A 305 0.47 -14.05 -12.76
N VAL A 306 0.17 -15.30 -13.14
CA VAL A 306 -0.62 -16.28 -12.37
C VAL A 306 -0.02 -16.55 -10.98
N GLY A 307 1.31 -16.47 -10.81
CA GLY A 307 1.98 -16.69 -9.53
C GLY A 307 1.99 -18.16 -9.08
N ASP A 308 1.81 -19.11 -10.00
CA ASP A 308 1.94 -20.54 -9.73
C ASP A 308 3.40 -21.02 -9.66
N CYS A 309 4.33 -20.20 -10.13
CA CYS A 309 5.77 -20.44 -10.10
C CYS A 309 6.52 -19.13 -9.84
N GLY A 310 7.68 -19.23 -9.19
CA GLY A 310 8.45 -18.07 -8.73
C GLY A 310 9.44 -18.40 -7.63
N THR A 311 9.93 -17.36 -6.97
CA THR A 311 10.94 -17.43 -5.91
C THR A 311 10.55 -16.56 -4.71
N PHE A 312 10.92 -16.99 -3.52
CA PHE A 312 10.73 -16.25 -2.27
C PHE A 312 12.05 -16.22 -1.51
N ALA A 313 12.52 -15.03 -1.16
CA ALA A 313 13.82 -14.85 -0.52
C ALA A 313 13.73 -13.90 0.68
N LYS A 314 14.53 -14.17 1.71
CA LYS A 314 14.81 -13.27 2.82
C LYS A 314 16.30 -13.00 2.89
N TYR A 315 16.65 -11.73 3.02
CA TYR A 315 18.00 -11.23 3.24
C TYR A 315 18.00 -10.41 4.53
N LYS A 316 19.13 -10.38 5.21
CA LYS A 316 19.38 -9.60 6.41
C LYS A 316 20.52 -8.63 6.10
N PHE A 317 20.25 -7.35 6.32
CA PHE A 317 21.20 -6.26 6.11
C PHE A 317 22.14 -6.17 7.31
N GLU A 318 23.41 -6.52 7.09
CA GLU A 318 24.50 -6.52 8.09
C GLU A 318 25.79 -6.08 7.41
N ASN A 319 26.66 -5.36 8.12
CA ASN A 319 27.94 -4.87 7.59
C ASN A 319 27.79 -4.14 6.24
N GLU A 320 26.67 -3.42 6.08
CA GLU A 320 26.26 -2.70 4.87
C GLU A 320 26.13 -3.56 3.59
N GLN A 321 25.77 -4.84 3.74
CA GLN A 321 25.49 -5.79 2.66
C GLN A 321 24.25 -6.64 2.98
N PHE A 322 23.64 -7.25 1.96
CA PHE A 322 22.49 -8.15 2.13
C PHE A 322 22.94 -9.61 2.17
N VAL A 323 22.99 -10.18 3.38
CA VAL A 323 23.31 -11.60 3.61
C VAL A 323 22.05 -12.44 3.47
N LEU A 324 22.04 -13.41 2.55
CA LEU A 324 20.92 -14.32 2.35
C LEU A 324 20.65 -15.15 3.62
N GLN A 325 19.38 -15.22 4.02
CA GLN A 325 18.90 -15.98 5.18
C GLN A 325 18.02 -17.15 4.77
N GLU A 326 17.20 -16.99 3.72
CA GLU A 326 16.29 -18.02 3.23
C GLU A 326 16.06 -17.79 1.73
N TYR A 327 16.13 -18.84 0.91
CA TYR A 327 15.72 -18.82 -0.49
C TYR A 327 14.87 -20.06 -0.80
N ARG A 328 13.71 -19.85 -1.40
CA ARG A 328 12.78 -20.88 -1.87
C ARG A 328 12.41 -20.65 -3.32
N ALA A 329 12.22 -21.72 -4.08
CA ALA A 329 11.81 -21.62 -5.48
C ALA A 329 10.88 -22.76 -5.90
N LYS A 330 9.80 -22.39 -6.60
CA LYS A 330 8.95 -23.31 -7.38
C LYS A 330 9.13 -22.96 -8.85
N PHE A 331 10.12 -23.58 -9.48
CA PHE A 331 10.41 -23.39 -10.91
C PHE A 331 9.36 -24.02 -11.83
N SER A 332 8.58 -25.00 -11.35
CA SER A 332 7.53 -25.68 -12.12
C SER A 332 6.25 -24.84 -12.21
N CYS A 333 6.00 -24.26 -13.38
CA CYS A 333 4.78 -23.52 -13.73
C CYS A 333 3.62 -24.46 -14.11
N ASP A 334 3.23 -25.34 -13.19
CA ASP A 334 2.20 -26.39 -13.36
C ASP A 334 0.75 -25.91 -13.20
N GLY A 335 0.53 -24.59 -13.04
CA GLY A 335 -0.79 -24.00 -12.80
C GLY A 335 -1.28 -24.08 -11.35
N ARG A 336 -0.51 -24.69 -10.43
CA ARG A 336 -0.86 -24.81 -9.02
C ARG A 336 -0.15 -23.73 -8.19
N ALA A 337 -0.88 -22.66 -7.89
CA ALA A 337 -0.46 -21.69 -6.89
C ALA A 337 -0.50 -22.32 -5.48
N ILE A 338 0.58 -22.12 -4.73
CA ILE A 338 0.73 -22.43 -3.30
C ILE A 338 1.36 -21.21 -2.63
N ASP A 339 1.38 -21.15 -1.30
CA ASP A 339 2.03 -20.05 -0.58
C ASP A 339 3.54 -20.02 -0.91
N PRO A 340 4.16 -18.86 -1.22
CA PRO A 340 5.60 -18.78 -1.47
C PRO A 340 6.48 -19.25 -0.30
N ALA A 341 5.99 -19.20 0.95
CA ALA A 341 6.66 -19.80 2.11
C ALA A 341 6.62 -21.34 2.10
N GLN A 342 5.72 -21.96 1.33
CA GLN A 342 5.65 -23.41 1.07
C GLN A 342 6.47 -23.85 -0.15
N TYR A 343 7.10 -22.92 -0.89
CA TYR A 343 7.99 -23.29 -1.99
C TYR A 343 9.19 -24.12 -1.48
N PRO A 344 9.71 -25.07 -2.30
CA PRO A 344 10.89 -25.86 -1.98
C PRO A 344 12.08 -25.02 -1.49
N LEU A 345 12.69 -25.43 -0.37
CA LEU A 345 13.83 -24.74 0.22
C LEU A 345 15.10 -25.01 -0.60
N ILE A 346 15.74 -23.93 -1.04
CA ILE A 346 17.00 -23.96 -1.80
C ILE A 346 18.18 -23.61 -0.89
N TYR A 347 17.98 -22.66 0.02
CA TYR A 347 18.93 -22.22 1.04
C TYR A 347 18.20 -21.79 2.32
N PRO A 348 18.72 -22.06 3.53
CA PRO A 348 19.88 -22.92 3.81
C PRO A 348 19.57 -24.40 3.52
N LYS A 349 20.61 -25.23 3.48
CA LYS A 349 20.56 -26.69 3.33
C LYS A 349 21.62 -27.34 4.21
#